data_AF-A0A2V2RXG0-F1
#
_entry.id   AF-A0A2V2RXG0-F1
#
_cell.length_a   1.000
_cell.length_b   1.000
_cell.length_c   1.000
_cell.angle_alpha   90.00
_cell.angle_beta   90.00
_cell.angle_gamma   90.00
#
_symmetry.space_group_name_H-M   'P 1'
#
loop_
_entity.id
_entity.type
_entity.pdbx_description
1 polymer ?
#
loop_
_entity_poly.entity_id
_entity_poly.type
_entity_poly.pdbx_seq_one_letter_code
_entity_poly.pdbx_strand_id
1 'polypeptide(L)' 'MQTLKADNRQRVRLPHSKPGQVFAYEPNEDGSITLTPVVKAASKERFPPGSLLKYFTPELDKEETEISRAISSLKVED' A
#
# COMPACT_ATOMS: atom_id res chain seq x y z
N MET A 1 35.37 -2.75 9.16
CA MET A 1 35.00 -3.67 8.06
C MET A 1 34.55 -4.99 8.68
N GLN A 2 33.36 -5.48 8.36
CA GLN A 2 32.84 -6.75 8.88
C GLN A 2 32.60 -7.71 7.72
N THR A 3 33.14 -8.92 7.83
CA THR A 3 32.92 -9.97 6.84
C THR A 3 31.61 -10.69 7.15
N LEU A 4 30.76 -10.83 6.15
CA LEU A 4 29.49 -11.56 6.22
C LEU A 4 29.55 -12.75 5.27
N LYS A 5 28.98 -13.87 5.69
CA LYS A 5 28.88 -15.08 4.86
C LYS A 5 27.47 -15.19 4.29
N ALA A 6 27.38 -15.46 2.99
CA ALA A 6 26.11 -15.81 2.37
C ALA A 6 25.67 -17.21 2.82
N ASP A 7 24.37 -17.37 3.07
CA ASP A 7 23.80 -18.69 3.37
C ASP A 7 23.66 -19.56 2.11
N ASN A 8 23.19 -20.80 2.29
CA ASN A 8 22.97 -21.75 1.18
C ASN A 8 21.91 -21.29 0.17
N ARG A 9 21.20 -20.19 0.46
CA ARG A 9 20.20 -19.56 -0.42
C ARG A 9 20.71 -18.24 -0.99
N GLN A 10 22.03 -17.99 -0.94
CA GLN A 10 22.68 -16.79 -1.46
C GLN A 10 22.23 -15.49 -0.77
N ARG A 11 21.81 -15.56 0.49
CA ARG A 11 21.38 -14.38 1.27
C ARG A 11 22.47 -13.93 2.21
N VAL A 12 22.69 -12.62 2.28
CA VAL A 12 23.61 -11.98 3.24
C VAL A 12 22.79 -11.26 4.30
N ARG A 13 23.05 -11.54 5.59
CA ARG A 13 22.35 -10.89 6.70
C ARG A 13 23.02 -9.57 7.05
N LEU A 14 22.34 -8.46 6.78
CA LEU A 14 22.80 -7.12 7.13
C LEU A 14 22.51 -6.81 8.61
N PRO A 15 23.52 -6.53 9.45
CA PRO A 15 23.33 -6.37 10.90
C PRO A 15 22.56 -5.09 11.30
N HIS A 16 22.58 -4.04 10.48
CA HIS A 16 21.98 -2.73 10.79
C HIS A 16 20.74 -2.40 9.96
N SER A 17 20.15 -3.38 9.25
CA SER A 17 18.90 -3.17 8.51
C SER A 17 17.67 -3.36 9.39
N LYS A 18 16.63 -2.55 9.18
CA LYS A 18 15.33 -2.74 9.82
C LYS A 18 14.56 -3.91 9.16
N PRO A 19 13.71 -4.64 9.90
CA PRO A 19 12.81 -5.62 9.31
C PRO A 19 11.97 -4.99 8.19
N GLY A 20 11.91 -5.64 7.02
CA GLY A 20 11.17 -5.14 5.85
C GLY A 20 11.81 -3.95 5.12
N GLN A 21 13.03 -3.54 5.48
CA GLN A 21 13.76 -2.53 4.73
C GLN A 21 14.11 -3.04 3.33
N VAL A 22 13.81 -2.22 2.33
CA VAL A 22 14.05 -2.54 0.91
C VAL A 22 15.31 -1.82 0.45
N PHE A 23 16.10 -2.51 -0.35
CA PHE A 23 17.31 -1.96 -0.98
C PHE A 23 17.22 -2.15 -2.49
N ALA A 24 17.62 -1.14 -3.25
CA ALA A 24 17.93 -1.28 -4.66
C ALA A 24 19.26 -2.02 -4.79
N TYR A 25 19.34 -2.92 -5.77
CA TYR A 25 20.50 -3.76 -6.03
C TYR A 25 21.13 -3.31 -7.35
N GLU A 26 22.40 -2.91 -7.30
CA GLU A 26 23.19 -2.54 -8.48
C GLU A 26 24.52 -3.30 -8.46
N PRO A 27 24.74 -4.23 -9.40
CA PRO A 27 26.02 -4.88 -9.59
C PRO A 27 26.94 -3.97 -10.42
N ASN A 28 28.19 -3.85 -10.00
CA ASN A 28 29.21 -3.05 -10.67
C ASN A 28 30.17 -3.96 -11.48
N GLU A 29 30.87 -3.39 -12.46
CA GLU A 29 31.80 -4.14 -13.33
C GLU A 29 33.03 -4.69 -12.59
N ASP A 30 33.39 -4.08 -11.46
CA ASP A 30 34.48 -4.52 -10.58
C ASP A 30 34.10 -5.72 -9.69
N GLY A 31 32.87 -6.23 -9.83
CA GLY A 31 32.33 -7.33 -9.04
C GLY A 31 31.80 -6.91 -7.67
N SER A 32 31.85 -5.62 -7.34
CA SER A 32 31.19 -5.10 -6.14
C SER A 32 29.67 -4.97 -6.35
N ILE A 33 28.93 -4.91 -5.24
CA ILE A 33 27.49 -4.71 -5.24
C ILE A 33 27.18 -3.49 -4.38
N THR A 34 26.43 -2.56 -4.94
CA THR A 34 25.88 -1.42 -4.21
C THR A 34 24.46 -1.74 -3.77
N LEU A 35 24.17 -1.52 -2.48
CA LEU A 35 22.82 -1.63 -1.91
C LEU A 35 22.34 -0.26 -1.43
N THR A 36 21.39 0.34 -2.16
CA THR A 36 20.87 1.67 -1.83
C THR A 36 19.53 1.54 -1.12
N PRO A 37 19.36 2.04 0.11
CA PRO A 37 18.08 2.00 0.80
C PRO A 37 16.97 2.67 -0.02
N VAL A 38 15.91 1.94 -0.32
CA VAL A 38 14.72 2.53 -0.95
C VAL A 38 13.90 3.17 0.16
N VAL A 39 13.98 4.49 0.25
CA VAL A 39 13.00 5.27 0.99
C VAL A 39 11.70 5.09 0.23
N LYS A 40 10.73 4.37 0.80
CA LYS A 40 9.37 4.33 0.26
C LYS A 40 8.96 5.79 0.09
N ALA A 41 8.82 6.25 -1.15
CA ALA A 41 8.21 7.54 -1.42
C ALA A 41 6.94 7.61 -0.59
N ALA A 42 6.71 8.74 0.08
CA ALA A 42 5.52 8.95 0.89
C ALA A 42 4.32 8.41 0.10
N SER A 43 3.65 7.38 0.64
CA SER A 43 2.52 6.78 -0.03
C SER A 43 1.55 7.92 -0.33
N LYS A 44 1.39 8.26 -1.61
CA LYS A 44 0.43 9.29 -2.00
C LYS A 44 -0.91 8.82 -1.45
N GLU A 45 -1.50 9.63 -0.58
CA GLU A 45 -2.74 9.29 0.08
C GLU A 45 -3.76 8.97 -1.01
N ARG A 46 -4.23 7.71 -1.06
CA ARG A 46 -5.04 7.22 -2.18
C ARG A 46 -6.30 8.07 -2.37
N PHE A 47 -6.81 8.60 -1.26
CA PHE A 47 -7.94 9.52 -1.20
C PHE A 47 -7.60 10.62 -0.17
N PRO A 48 -7.26 11.84 -0.62
CA PRO A 48 -7.07 12.97 0.29
C PRO A 48 -8.33 13.23 1.13
N PRO A 49 -8.20 13.78 2.36
CA PRO A 49 -9.35 14.19 3.16
C PRO A 49 -10.30 15.08 2.35
N GLY A 50 -11.58 14.73 2.32
CA GLY A 50 -12.59 15.47 1.55
C GLY A 50 -12.68 15.16 0.06
N SER A 51 -11.77 14.37 -0.52
CA SER A 51 -11.82 14.01 -1.96
C SER A 51 -13.06 13.20 -2.37
N LEU A 52 -13.71 12.55 -1.39
CA LEU A 52 -14.94 11.79 -1.59
C LEU A 52 -16.21 12.63 -1.44
N LEU A 53 -16.14 13.85 -0.88
CA LEU A 53 -17.32 14.71 -0.66
C LEU A 53 -18.04 15.08 -1.96
N LYS A 54 -17.32 15.12 -3.08
CA LYS A 54 -17.90 15.38 -4.41
C LYS A 54 -18.91 14.32 -4.88
N TYR A 55 -18.92 13.14 -4.26
CA TYR A 55 -19.86 12.08 -4.57
C TYR A 55 -21.11 12.10 -3.67
N PHE A 56 -21.12 12.92 -2.61
CA PHE A 56 -22.29 13.15 -1.77
C PHE A 56 -23.06 14.34 -2.32
N THR A 57 -23.96 14.10 -3.28
CA THR A 57 -24.88 15.12 -3.80
C THR A 57 -26.28 14.92 -3.22
N PRO A 58 -27.06 16.00 -3.01
CA PRO A 58 -28.44 15.88 -2.53
C PRO A 58 -29.37 15.07 -3.46
N GLU A 59 -28.97 14.88 -4.71
CA GLU A 59 -29.68 14.09 -5.71
C GLU A 59 -29.46 12.59 -5.46
N LEU A 60 -28.20 12.17 -5.29
CA LEU A 60 -27.85 10.79 -4.98
C LEU A 60 -28.39 10.35 -3.63
N ASP A 61 -28.32 11.21 -2.60
CA ASP A 61 -28.87 10.91 -1.28
C ASP A 61 -30.39 10.64 -1.33
N LYS A 62 -31.14 11.36 -2.19
CA LYS A 62 -32.58 11.14 -2.38
C LYS A 62 -32.84 9.81 -3.08
N GLU A 63 -32.13 9.53 -4.16
CA GLU A 63 -32.27 8.26 -4.89
C GLU A 63 -31.95 7.06 -3.98
N GLU A 64 -30.86 7.10 -3.21
CA GLU A 64 -30.51 6.05 -2.26
C GLU A 64 -31.55 5.90 -1.16
N THR A 65 -32.12 7.02 -0.67
CA THR A 65 -33.19 7.01 0.34
C THR A 65 -34.47 6.37 -0.22
N GLU A 66 -34.85 6.70 -1.46
CA GLU A 66 -36.01 6.13 -2.13
C GLU A 66 -35.84 4.63 -2.38
N ILE A 67 -34.67 4.21 -2.85
CA ILE A 67 -34.33 2.79 -3.05
C ILE A 67 -34.39 2.04 -1.71
N SER A 68 -33.77 2.57 -0.66
CA SER A 68 -33.80 1.99 0.69
C SER A 68 -35.22 1.85 1.24
N ARG A 69 -36.06 2.88 1.02
CA ARG A 69 -37.47 2.87 1.40
C ARG A 69 -38.29 1.85 0.62
N ALA A 70 -38.04 1.72 -0.68
CA ALA A 70 -38.70 0.73 -1.52
C ALA A 70 -38.35 -0.70 -1.08
N ILE A 71 -37.07 -0.99 -0.82
CA ILE A 71 -36.60 -2.30 -0.36
C ILE A 71 -37.19 -2.68 1.00
N SER A 72 -37.26 -1.73 1.95
CA SER A 72 -37.87 -1.97 3.26
C SER A 72 -39.38 -2.22 3.17
N SER A 73 -40.06 -1.60 2.20
CA SER A 73 -41.50 -1.78 1.96
C SER A 73 -41.84 -3.10 1.26
N LEU A 74 -40.89 -3.70 0.52
CA LEU A 74 -41.03 -5.02 -0.13
C LEU A 74 -40.92 -6.20 0.84
N LYS A 75 -40.69 -5.96 2.14
CA LYS A 75 -40.36 -7.00 3.12
C LYS A 75 -41.52 -7.45 4.01
N VAL A 76 -42.76 -7.26 3.55
CA VAL A 76 -43.97 -7.72 4.27
C VAL A 76 -44.79 -8.58 3.33
N GLU A 77 -44.56 -9.89 3.38
CA GLU A 77 -45.50 -10.96 3.00
C GLU A 77 -44.84 -12.28 3.45
N ASP A 78 -45.02 -12.62 4.74
CA ASP A 78 -44.95 -13.97 5.30
C ASP A 78 -46.38 -14.41 5.65
#